data_AF-A0A9X8VDY5-F1
#
_entry.id   AF-A0A9X8VDY5-F1
#
_cell.length_a   1.000
_cell.length_b   1.000
_cell.length_c   1.000
_cell.angle_alpha   90.00
_cell.angle_beta   90.00
_cell.angle_gamma   90.00
#
_symmetry.space_group_name_H-M   'P 1'
#
loop_
_entity.id
_entity.type
_entity.pdbx_description
1 polymer ?
#
loop_
_entity_poly.entity_id
_entity_poly.type
_entity_poly.pdbx_seq_one_letter_code
_entity_poly.pdbx_strand_id
1 'polypeptide(L)'
;CTASDATEIVVADTDGSHLAPLKEPLLEKNKPYKQNSGKVVGSYFVEWGVYGRNFTVDKIPAQNLTHLLYGFIPICGGNGINDSLKEIEGSFQALQRSCQGREDFKVSI
;
A
#
# COMPACT_ATOMS: atom_id res chain seq x y z
N CYS A 1 27.80 -28.41 29.18
CA CYS A 1 27.38 -27.72 27.95
C CYS A 1 28.01 -26.33 27.94
N THR A 2 28.51 -25.85 26.80
CA THR A 2 29.01 -24.48 26.64
C THR A 2 28.12 -23.79 25.62
N ALA A 3 27.60 -22.61 25.96
CA ALA A 3 26.80 -21.81 25.04
C ALA A 3 27.70 -20.89 24.21
N SER A 4 27.31 -20.60 22.97
CA SER A 4 27.95 -19.57 22.15
C SER A 4 27.54 -18.18 22.63
N ASP A 5 28.23 -17.17 22.10
CA ASP A 5 27.80 -15.78 22.25
C ASP A 5 26.40 -15.56 21.63
N ALA A 6 25.67 -14.60 22.17
CA ALA A 6 24.35 -14.23 21.66
C ALA A 6 24.46 -13.50 20.32
N THR A 7 23.55 -13.80 19.40
CA THR A 7 23.35 -13.06 18.15
C THR A 7 21.89 -12.66 18.04
N GLU A 8 21.65 -11.53 17.38
CA GLU A 8 20.30 -11.12 17.02
C GLU A 8 19.75 -12.02 15.89
N ILE A 9 18.47 -12.38 16.01
CA ILE A 9 17.70 -13.09 14.98
C ILE A 9 16.48 -12.23 14.68
N VAL A 10 16.29 -11.91 13.40
CA VAL A 10 15.13 -11.15 12.93
C VAL A 10 14.19 -12.09 12.19
N VAL A 11 12.96 -12.21 12.68
CA VAL A 11 11.88 -12.93 12.00
C VAL A 11 10.95 -11.89 11.40
N ALA A 12 10.96 -11.77 10.07
CA ALA A 12 10.16 -10.80 9.36
C ALA A 12 8.77 -11.36 9.01
N ASP A 13 7.73 -10.58 9.32
CA ASP A 13 6.35 -10.84 8.92
C ASP A 13 5.64 -9.52 8.56
N THR A 14 4.55 -9.62 7.81
CA THR A 14 3.78 -8.52 7.19
C THR A 14 3.02 -7.64 8.18
N ASP A 15 2.96 -8.02 9.47
CA ASP A 15 2.45 -7.17 10.54
C ASP A 15 3.42 -6.04 10.94
N GLY A 16 4.66 -6.09 10.46
CA GLY A 16 5.70 -5.10 10.74
C GLY A 16 6.30 -5.20 12.15
N SER A 17 6.10 -6.31 12.88
CA SER A 17 6.64 -6.54 14.23
C SER A 17 8.17 -6.44 14.33
N HIS A 18 8.85 -6.66 13.21
CA HIS A 18 10.30 -6.55 13.05
C HIS A 18 10.77 -5.15 12.61
N LEU A 19 9.86 -4.19 12.42
CA LEU A 19 10.15 -2.86 11.90
C LEU A 19 10.05 -1.78 12.98
N ALA A 20 10.90 -0.76 12.87
CA ALA A 20 10.76 0.44 13.67
C ALA A 20 9.54 1.27 13.19
N PRO A 21 8.85 2.01 14.09
CA PRO A 21 7.75 2.88 13.68
C PRO A 21 8.21 3.93 12.66
N LEU A 22 7.48 4.05 11.54
CA LEU A 22 7.67 5.11 10.56
C LEU A 22 7.16 6.44 11.13
N LYS A 23 8.08 7.35 11.48
CA LYS A 23 7.77 8.63 12.15
C LYS A 23 8.11 9.81 11.24
N GLU A 24 7.13 10.24 10.45
CA GLU A 24 7.34 11.30 9.47
C GLU A 24 6.69 12.62 9.88
N PRO A 25 7.38 13.76 9.69
CA PRO A 25 6.84 15.07 10.02
C PRO A 25 5.68 15.44 9.08
N LEU A 26 4.78 16.31 9.55
CA LEU A 26 3.80 16.93 8.64
C LEU A 26 4.52 17.81 7.62
N LEU A 27 4.31 17.50 6.35
CA LEU A 27 4.89 18.25 5.23
C LEU A 27 3.93 19.35 4.75
N GLU A 28 4.50 20.29 4.00
CA GLU A 28 3.80 21.37 3.30
C GLU A 28 2.94 22.24 4.24
N LYS A 29 1.62 22.24 4.04
CA LYS A 29 0.65 23.03 4.81
C LYS A 29 -0.22 22.17 5.72
N ASN A 30 0.10 20.88 5.87
CA ASN A 30 -0.62 20.01 6.77
C ASN A 30 -0.39 20.46 8.21
N LYS A 31 -1.48 20.68 8.94
CA LYS A 31 -1.45 21.06 10.35
C LYS A 31 -1.91 19.90 11.22
N PRO A 32 -1.38 19.73 12.44
CA PRO A 32 -1.85 18.68 13.33
C PRO A 32 -3.35 18.83 13.59
N TYR A 33 -4.09 17.74 13.43
CA TYR A 33 -5.52 17.67 13.67
C TYR A 33 -5.84 16.46 14.53
N LYS A 34 -6.42 16.70 15.71
CA LYS A 34 -6.90 15.64 16.59
C LYS A 34 -8.38 15.43 16.34
N GLN A 35 -8.74 14.34 15.66
CA GLN A 35 -10.13 13.95 15.45
C GLN A 35 -10.76 13.48 16.77
N ASN A 36 -11.68 14.27 17.32
CA ASN A 36 -12.39 13.97 18.57
C ASN A 36 -13.92 13.86 18.40
N SER A 37 -14.44 14.05 17.18
CA SER A 37 -15.88 14.04 16.91
C SER A 37 -16.49 12.65 16.73
N GLY A 38 -15.66 11.59 16.80
CA GLY A 38 -16.08 10.21 16.50
C GLY A 38 -16.36 9.95 15.02
N LYS A 39 -16.12 10.94 14.14
CA LYS A 39 -16.32 10.80 12.69
C LYS A 39 -15.11 10.19 11.99
N VAL A 40 -15.37 9.51 10.89
CA VAL A 40 -14.33 8.98 9.98
C VAL A 40 -13.69 10.11 9.18
N VAL A 41 -12.35 10.09 9.10
CA VAL A 41 -11.54 10.93 8.20
C VAL A 41 -10.70 9.99 7.35
N GLY A 42 -11.18 9.71 6.14
CA GLY A 42 -10.54 8.80 5.21
C GLY A 42 -9.86 9.54 4.06
N SER A 43 -8.79 8.96 3.53
CA SER A 43 -8.19 9.38 2.26
C SER A 43 -7.78 8.18 1.41
N TYR A 44 -7.69 8.37 0.10
CA TYR A 44 -7.14 7.39 -0.83
C TYR A 44 -5.64 7.61 -1.02
N PHE A 45 -4.87 6.53 -1.01
CA PHE A 45 -3.49 6.50 -1.46
C PHE A 45 -3.42 5.64 -2.72
N VAL A 46 -2.95 6.23 -3.82
CA VAL A 46 -2.85 5.55 -5.11
C VAL A 46 -1.48 4.88 -5.25
N GLU A 47 -1.45 3.59 -5.59
CA GLU A 47 -0.22 2.80 -5.71
C GLU A 47 0.80 3.44 -6.65
N TRP A 48 0.34 3.92 -7.81
CA TRP A 48 1.19 4.56 -8.81
C TRP A 48 1.61 5.99 -8.44
N GLY A 49 1.23 6.50 -7.27
CA GLY A 49 1.61 7.81 -6.75
C GLY A 49 3.11 7.95 -6.51
N VAL A 50 3.81 6.83 -6.33
CA VAL A 50 5.26 6.80 -6.10
C VAL A 50 6.10 7.13 -7.34
N TYR A 51 5.52 7.06 -8.55
CA TYR A 51 6.23 7.33 -9.81
C TYR A 51 6.34 8.84 -10.09
N GLY A 52 5.82 9.33 -11.23
CA GLY A 52 5.94 10.74 -11.61
C GLY A 52 5.32 11.74 -10.64
N ARG A 53 4.42 11.29 -9.75
CA ARG A 53 3.83 12.12 -8.68
C ARG A 53 4.76 12.27 -7.47
N ASN A 54 5.77 11.42 -7.34
CA ASN A 54 6.75 11.42 -6.25
C ASN A 54 6.07 11.55 -4.86
N PHE A 55 4.97 10.84 -4.66
CA PHE A 55 4.20 10.86 -3.42
C PHE A 55 4.23 9.47 -2.78
N THR A 56 5.16 9.28 -1.86
CA THR A 56 5.42 8.04 -1.14
C THR A 56 4.65 7.99 0.18
N VAL A 57 4.58 6.80 0.82
CA VAL A 57 3.77 6.57 2.03
C VAL A 57 4.20 7.49 3.19
N ASP A 58 5.49 7.81 3.30
CA ASP A 58 6.06 8.73 4.27
C ASP A 58 5.53 10.17 4.15
N LYS A 59 5.00 10.57 2.99
CA LYS A 59 4.43 11.90 2.77
C LYS A 59 2.96 12.00 3.14
N ILE A 60 2.31 10.89 3.50
CA ILE A 60 0.91 10.88 3.91
C ILE A 60 0.82 11.54 5.30
N PRO A 61 -0.08 12.52 5.52
CA PRO A 61 -0.34 13.08 6.84
C PRO A 61 -1.18 12.11 7.70
N ALA A 62 -0.70 10.89 7.91
CA ALA A 62 -1.43 9.78 8.52
C ALA A 62 -1.94 10.09 9.93
N GLN A 63 -1.20 10.92 10.68
CA GLN A 63 -1.60 11.42 11.99
C GLN A 63 -2.89 12.25 12.02
N ASN A 64 -3.36 12.74 10.86
CA ASN A 64 -4.62 13.46 10.72
C ASN A 64 -5.77 12.58 10.19
N LEU A 65 -5.48 11.33 9.82
CA LEU A 65 -6.43 10.40 9.21
C LEU A 65 -6.84 9.32 10.19
N THR A 66 -8.06 8.80 10.05
CA THR A 66 -8.50 7.60 10.77
C THR A 66 -8.47 6.36 9.88
N HIS A 67 -8.60 6.52 8.56
CA HIS A 67 -8.57 5.44 7.59
C HIS A 67 -7.72 5.83 6.38
N LEU A 68 -6.92 4.89 5.89
CA LEU A 68 -6.19 5.01 4.64
C LEU A 68 -6.71 3.92 3.69
N LEU A 69 -7.19 4.33 2.52
CA LEU A 69 -7.73 3.45 1.50
C LEU A 69 -6.67 3.25 0.41
N TYR A 70 -6.13 2.05 0.31
CA TYR A 70 -5.13 1.72 -0.71
C TYR A 70 -5.80 1.46 -2.06
N GLY A 71 -5.51 2.30 -3.04
CA GLY A 71 -6.08 2.30 -4.39
C GLY A 71 -5.05 1.83 -5.43
N PHE A 72 -5.26 0.74 -6.16
CA PHE A 72 -6.41 -0.16 -6.12
C PHE A 72 -5.93 -1.61 -6.22
N ILE A 73 -6.60 -2.51 -5.51
CA ILE A 73 -6.33 -3.95 -5.60
C ILE A 73 -7.11 -4.53 -6.79
N PRO A 74 -6.44 -5.05 -7.83
CA PRO A 74 -7.12 -5.58 -9.01
C PRO A 74 -7.72 -6.96 -8.76
N ILE A 75 -8.63 -7.35 -9.66
CA ILE A 75 -9.18 -8.70 -9.75
C ILE A 75 -8.69 -9.33 -11.06
N CYS A 76 -8.13 -10.53 -10.98
CA CYS A 76 -7.65 -11.27 -12.12
C CYS A 76 -8.75 -11.59 -13.13
N GLY A 77 -8.38 -11.46 -14.40
CA GLY A 77 -9.28 -11.66 -15.53
C GLY A 77 -8.67 -11.12 -16.83
N GLY A 78 -8.84 -11.87 -17.91
CA GLY A 78 -8.36 -11.49 -19.24
C GLY A 78 -9.33 -10.63 -20.04
N ASN A 79 -9.33 -10.84 -21.35
CA ASN A 79 -10.28 -10.22 -22.28
C ASN A 79 -11.72 -10.57 -21.89
N GLY A 80 -12.64 -9.61 -21.99
CA GLY A 80 -14.03 -9.77 -21.57
C GLY A 80 -14.29 -9.56 -20.08
N ILE A 81 -13.25 -9.58 -19.23
CA ILE A 81 -13.36 -9.33 -17.78
C ILE A 81 -12.79 -7.94 -17.43
N ASN A 82 -11.57 -7.63 -17.90
CA ASN A 82 -10.87 -6.38 -17.58
C ASN A 82 -10.62 -5.52 -18.82
N ASP A 83 -11.56 -5.48 -19.77
CA ASP A 83 -11.38 -4.73 -21.02
C ASP A 83 -11.25 -3.20 -20.80
N SER A 84 -11.81 -2.67 -19.71
CA SER A 84 -11.66 -1.26 -19.33
C SER A 84 -10.21 -0.85 -19.06
N LEU A 85 -9.34 -1.78 -18.63
CA LEU A 85 -7.92 -1.47 -18.42
C LEU A 85 -7.17 -1.23 -19.73
N LYS A 86 -7.75 -1.56 -20.89
CA LYS A 86 -7.13 -1.30 -22.21
C LYS A 86 -7.17 0.18 -22.60
N GLU A 87 -8.01 0.99 -21.95
CA GLU A 87 -8.05 2.44 -22.15
C GLU A 87 -6.78 3.13 -21.64
N ILE A 88 -6.07 2.49 -20.70
CA ILE A 88 -4.81 2.98 -20.15
C ILE A 88 -3.67 2.12 -20.72
N GLU A 89 -2.79 2.76 -21.49
CA GLU A 89 -1.67 2.08 -22.14
C GLU A 89 -0.83 1.29 -21.12
N GLY A 90 -0.62 0.00 -21.38
CA GLY A 90 0.19 -0.89 -20.56
C GLY A 90 -0.47 -1.42 -19.29
N SER A 91 -1.60 -0.86 -18.85
CA SER A 91 -2.27 -1.25 -17.60
C SER A 91 -2.84 -2.67 -17.66
N PHE A 92 -3.58 -2.99 -18.74
CA PHE A 92 -4.10 -4.34 -18.94
C PHE A 92 -2.98 -5.39 -18.99
N GLN A 93 -1.89 -5.12 -19.70
CA GLN A 93 -0.75 -6.03 -19.83
C GLN A 93 -0.01 -6.22 -18.50
N ALA A 94 0.05 -5.20 -17.64
CA ALA A 94 0.58 -5.32 -16.29
C ALA A 94 -0.26 -6.28 -15.44
N LEU A 95 -1.59 -6.16 -15.49
CA LEU A 95 -2.48 -7.08 -14.79
C LEU A 95 -2.34 -8.53 -15.29
N GLN A 96 -2.24 -8.74 -16.61
CA GLN A 96 -2.06 -10.09 -17.15
C GLN A 96 -0.77 -10.76 -16.65
N ARG A 97 0.31 -9.99 -16.44
CA ARG A 97 1.56 -10.50 -15.85
C ARG A 97 1.42 -10.80 -14.36
N SER A 98 0.79 -9.90 -13.60
CA SER A 98 0.52 -10.11 -12.17
C SER A 98 -0.32 -11.38 -11.92
N CYS A 99 -1.31 -11.63 -12.78
CA CYS A 99 -2.21 -12.78 -12.67
C CYS A 99 -1.68 -14.06 -13.33
N GLN A 100 -0.42 -14.13 -13.74
CA GLN A 100 0.12 -15.32 -14.40
C GLN A 100 0.05 -16.54 -13.48
N GLY A 101 -0.67 -17.58 -13.91
CA GLY A 101 -0.89 -18.79 -13.12
C GLY A 101 -1.93 -18.66 -12.00
N ARG A 102 -2.68 -17.54 -11.97
CA ARG A 102 -3.76 -17.28 -11.01
C ARG A 102 -5.10 -17.40 -11.72
N GLU A 103 -6.08 -17.99 -11.02
CA GLU A 103 -7.44 -18.12 -11.55
C GLU A 103 -8.14 -16.76 -11.63
N ASP A 104 -9.06 -16.64 -12.60
CA ASP A 104 -9.93 -15.49 -12.74
C ASP A 104 -10.77 -15.25 -11.47
N PHE A 105 -11.17 -13.99 -11.27
CA PHE A 105 -11.97 -13.53 -10.13
C PHE A 105 -11.27 -13.57 -8.76
N LYS A 106 -9.95 -13.81 -8.73
CA LYS A 106 -9.12 -13.68 -7.52
C LYS A 106 -8.41 -12.32 -7.49
N VAL A 107 -8.23 -11.74 -6.31
CA VAL A 107 -7.45 -10.51 -6.13
C VAL A 107 -5.96 -10.75 -6.40
N SER A 108 -5.24 -9.74 -6.91
CA SER A 108 -3.78 -9.75 -7.10
C SER A 108 -3.18 -8.38 -6.77
N ILE A 109 -1.90 -8.16 -7.11
CA ILE A 109 -1.24 -6.85 -7.13
C ILE A 109 -0.47 -6.66 -8.43
#